data_AF-A0A1W9UZH6-F1
#
_entry.id   AF-A0A1W9UZH6-F1
#
_cell.length_a   1.000
_cell.length_b   1.000
_cell.length_c   1.000
_cell.angle_alpha   90.00
_cell.angle_beta   90.00
_cell.angle_gamma   90.00
#
_symmetry.space_group_name_H-M   'P 1'
#
loop_
_entity.id
_entity.type
_entity.pdbx_description
1 polymer ?
#
loop_
_entity_poly.entity_id
_entity_poly.type
_entity_poly.pdbx_seq_one_letter_code
_entity_poly.pdbx_strand_id
1 'polypeptide(L)' 'MENPNNLKYTTNDEWILVEGNIGTIGITDYAQDQLSDIVFVEIVAFEGDELSQGETIAVVEPIKIWSATTKP' A
#
# COMPACT_ATOMS: atom_id res chain seq x y z
N MET A 1 -14.69 4.74 5.52
CA MET A 1 -13.41 5.37 5.91
C MET A 1 -13.56 6.87 5.70
N GLU A 2 -13.18 7.71 6.67
CA GLU A 2 -13.09 9.17 6.42
C GLU A 2 -11.89 9.39 5.48
N ASN A 3 -12.14 9.96 4.31
CA ASN A 3 -11.06 10.39 3.44
C ASN A 3 -10.58 11.76 3.94
N PRO A 4 -9.31 11.90 4.37
CA PRO A 4 -8.73 13.22 4.58
C PRO A 4 -8.93 14.05 3.32
N ASN A 5 -9.50 15.26 3.45
CA ASN A 5 -9.90 16.10 2.32
C ASN A 5 -8.74 16.49 1.35
N ASN A 6 -7.50 16.11 1.65
CA ASN A 6 -6.28 16.51 0.93
C ASN A 6 -5.45 15.31 0.41
N LEU A 7 -6.05 14.14 0.23
CA LEU A 7 -5.37 13.01 -0.39
C LEU A 7 -5.16 13.24 -1.90
N LYS A 8 -3.94 12.96 -2.37
CA LYS A 8 -3.63 12.80 -3.81
C LYS A 8 -3.46 11.32 -4.10
N TYR A 9 -3.94 10.86 -5.24
CA TYR A 9 -3.94 9.44 -5.61
C TYR A 9 -3.06 9.17 -6.82
N THR A 10 -2.48 7.97 -6.88
CA THR A 10 -1.75 7.46 -8.05
C THR A 10 -2.65 6.54 -8.87
N THR A 11 -2.19 6.17 -10.07
CA THR A 11 -2.85 5.13 -10.89
C THR A 11 -2.62 3.71 -10.38
N ASN A 12 -1.76 3.54 -9.36
CA ASN A 12 -1.38 2.24 -8.80
C ASN A 12 -2.12 1.98 -7.48
N ASP A 13 -3.28 2.61 -7.29
CA ASP A 13 -4.11 2.45 -6.09
C ASP A 13 -3.39 2.82 -4.78
N GLU A 14 -2.51 3.82 -4.84
CA GLU A 14 -1.82 4.43 -3.69
C GLU A 14 -2.28 5.87 -3.48
N TRP A 15 -2.03 6.41 -2.29
CA TRP A 15 -2.29 7.80 -1.95
C TRP A 15 -1.12 8.45 -1.21
N ILE A 16 -1.08 9.79 -1.26
CA ILE A 16 -0.22 10.63 -0.43
C ILE A 16 -1.03 11.77 0.21
N LEU A 17 -0.85 11.95 1.51
CA LEU A 17 -1.25 13.12 2.29
C LEU A 17 -0.04 14.02 2.46
N VAL A 18 -0.17 15.30 2.08
CA VAL A 18 0.94 16.27 2.20
C VAL A 18 0.60 17.31 3.25
N GLU A 19 1.44 17.41 4.28
CA GLU A 19 1.32 18.35 5.38
C GLU A 19 2.62 19.15 5.49
N GLY A 20 2.63 20.33 4.86
CA GLY A 20 3.85 21.15 4.75
C GLY A 20 4.91 20.45 3.91
N ASN A 21 6.01 20.04 4.56
CA ASN A 21 7.13 19.34 3.93
C ASN A 21 7.14 17.83 4.20
N ILE A 22 6.11 17.30 4.87
CA ILE A 22 5.99 15.88 5.19
C ILE A 22 4.91 15.26 4.30
N GLY A 23 5.28 14.17 3.63
CA GLY A 23 4.36 13.32 2.87
C GLY A 23 4.14 12.00 3.60
N THR A 24 2.87 11.69 3.92
CA THR A 24 2.48 10.35 4.39
C THR A 24 1.85 9.59 3.23
N ILE A 25 2.30 8.38 2.98
CA ILE A 25 1.82 7.53 1.88
C ILE A 25 1.09 6.31 2.40
N GLY A 26 0.27 5.71 1.55
CA GLY A 26 -0.36 4.42 1.81
C GLY A 26 -1.04 3.83 0.59
N ILE A 27 -1.62 2.65 0.75
CA ILE A 27 -2.49 2.04 -0.26
C ILE A 27 -3.94 2.47 -0.04
N THR A 28 -4.71 2.56 -1.12
CA THR A 28 -6.12 2.93 -1.06
C THR A 28 -6.97 1.84 -0.40
N ASP A 29 -8.18 2.22 0.03
CA ASP A 29 -9.19 1.27 0.52
C ASP A 29 -9.52 0.21 -0.54
N TYR A 30 -9.56 0.61 -1.82
CA TYR A 30 -9.74 -0.31 -2.94
C TYR A 30 -8.59 -1.32 -3.05
N ALA A 31 -7.33 -0.88 -2.91
CA ALA A 31 -6.17 -1.77 -2.96
C ALA A 31 -6.20 -2.83 -1.86
N GLN A 32 -6.50 -2.45 -0.61
CA GLN A 32 -6.57 -3.44 0.48
C GLN A 32 -7.70 -4.46 0.25
N ASP A 33 -8.84 -4.06 -0.30
CA ASP A 33 -9.94 -4.97 -0.60
C ASP A 33 -9.55 -6.01 -1.67
N GLN A 34 -8.72 -5.61 -2.66
CA GLN A 34 -8.18 -6.55 -3.65
C GLN A 34 -7.14 -7.50 -3.06
N LEU A 35 -6.39 -7.05 -2.04
CA LEU A 35 -5.36 -7.84 -1.37
C LEU A 35 -5.93 -8.77 -0.28
N SER A 36 -7.21 -8.67 0.09
CA SER A 36 -7.79 -9.43 1.20
C SER A 36 -7.03 -9.20 2.52
N ASP A 37 -6.74 -10.23 3.32
CA ASP A 37 -6.04 -10.03 4.59
C ASP A 37 -4.55 -9.76 4.34
N ILE A 38 -4.08 -8.56 4.67
CA ILE A 38 -2.65 -8.21 4.64
C ILE A 38 -1.97 -8.85 5.85
N VAL A 39 -1.01 -9.73 5.62
CA VAL A 39 -0.31 -10.47 6.67
C VAL A 39 1.10 -9.97 6.92
N PHE A 40 1.70 -9.28 5.94
CA PHE A 40 3.06 -8.79 6.03
C PHE A 40 3.26 -7.51 5.22
N VAL A 41 4.09 -6.62 5.77
CA VAL A 41 4.54 -5.40 5.13
C VAL A 41 6.04 -5.29 5.37
N GLU A 42 6.81 -5.22 4.28
CA GLU A 42 8.24 -4.96 4.31
C GLU A 42 8.51 -3.54 3.84
N ILE A 43 9.18 -2.74 4.66
CA ILE A 43 9.69 -1.44 4.23
C ILE A 43 11.11 -1.66 3.73
N VAL A 44 11.35 -1.37 2.45
CA VAL A 44 12.67 -1.56 1.82
C VAL A 44 13.48 -0.27 1.77
N ALA A 45 12.83 0.89 1.94
CA ALA A 45 13.51 2.17 2.10
C ALA A 45 14.00 2.38 3.54
N PHE A 46 15.10 3.10 3.69
CA PHE A 46 15.68 3.47 4.97
C PHE A 46 15.51 4.97 5.27
N GLU A 47 15.65 5.32 6.54
CA GLU A 47 15.66 6.72 6.96
C GLU A 47 16.83 7.46 6.31
N GLY A 48 16.54 8.58 5.63
CA GLY A 48 17.53 9.42 4.97
C GLY A 48 17.75 9.09 3.48
N ASP A 49 17.05 8.09 2.94
CA ASP A 49 17.13 7.79 1.50
C ASP A 49 16.54 8.93 0.65
N GLU A 50 17.23 9.24 -0.46
CA GLU A 50 16.71 10.10 -1.51
C GLU A 50 15.85 9.27 -2.46
N LEU A 51 14.54 9.43 -2.38
CA LEU A 51 13.58 8.64 -3.16
C LEU A 51 13.23 9.32 -4.49
N SER A 52 13.12 8.52 -5.54
CA SER A 52 12.61 8.94 -6.85
C SER A 52 11.14 8.59 -7.04
N GLN A 53 10.44 9.35 -7.89
CA GLN A 53 9.04 9.03 -8.22
C GLN A 53 8.96 7.64 -8.87
N GLY A 54 8.09 6.78 -8.33
CA GLY A 54 7.88 5.42 -8.82
C GLY A 54 8.89 4.40 -8.28
N GLU A 55 9.80 4.81 -7.40
CA GLU A 55 10.68 3.90 -6.68
C GLU A 55 9.88 3.03 -5.68
N THR A 56 10.23 1.75 -5.60
CA THR A 56 9.62 0.83 -4.64
C THR A 56 10.23 1.03 -3.27
N ILE A 57 9.38 1.38 -2.29
CA ILE A 57 9.80 1.66 -0.91
C ILE A 57 9.15 0.75 0.13
N ALA A 58 8.11 0.02 -0.26
CA ALA A 58 7.48 -1.01 0.55
C ALA A 58 6.91 -2.13 -0.32
N VAL A 59 6.83 -3.33 0.25
CA VAL A 59 6.17 -4.51 -0.31
C VAL A 59 5.08 -4.94 0.66
N VAL A 60 3.87 -5.14 0.15
CA VAL A 60 2.72 -5.61 0.93
C VAL A 60 2.37 -7.02 0.46
N GLU A 61 2.34 -7.98 1.39
CA GLU A 61 2.00 -9.37 1.09
C GLU A 61 0.63 -9.76 1.66
N PRO A 62 -0.31 -10.18 0.79
CA PRO A 62 -1.60 -10.68 1.21
C PRO A 62 -1.52 -12.14 1.64
N ILE A 63 -2.50 -12.57 2.45
CA ILE A 63 -2.76 -13.99 2.64
C ILE A 63 -3.22 -14.59 1.31
N LYS A 64 -2.62 -15.72 0.94
CA LYS A 64 -3.06 -16.47 -0.23
C LYS A 64 -3.83 -17.70 0.21
N ILE A 65 -5.15 -17.59 0.27
CA ILE A 65 -6.03 -18.72 0.59
C ILE A 65 -6.38 -19.44 -0.72
N TRP A 66 -5.77 -20.60 -0.96
CA TRP A 66 -6.27 -21.51 -1.98
C TRP A 66 -7.26 -22.47 -1.34
N SER A 67 -8.54 -22.39 -1.70
CA SER A 67 -9.50 -23.45 -1.39
C SER A 67 -9.18 -24.68 -2.24
N ALA A 68 -8.20 -25.48 -1.82
CA ALA A 68 -7.91 -26.76 -2.43
C ALA A 68 -9.04 -27.74 -2.07
N THR A 69 -10.09 -27.80 -2.89
CA THR A 69 -11.03 -28.91 -2.82
C THR A 69 -10.40 -30.07 -3.59
N THR A 70 -9.74 -30.99 -2.87
CA THR A 70 -9.36 -32.27 -3.44
C THR A 70 -10.66 -32.97 -3.86
N LYS A 71 -10.83 -33.23 -5.17
CA LYS A 71 -11.87 -34.17 -5.61
C LYS A 71 -11.61 -35.53 -4.92
N PRO A 72 -12.65 -36.25 -4.48
CA PRO A 72 -12.48 -37.56 -3.85
C PRO A 72 -11.74 -38.54 -4.77
#